data_AF-A0AAN7FMW7-F1
#
_entry.id   AF-A0AAN7FMW7-F1
#
_cell.length_a   1.000
_cell.length_b   1.000
_cell.length_c   1.000
_cell.angle_alpha   90.00
_cell.angle_beta   90.00
_cell.angle_gamma   90.00
#
_symmetry.space_group_name_H-M   'P 1'
#
loop_
_entity.id
_entity.type
_entity.pdbx_description
1 polymer ?
#
loop_
_entity_poly.entity_id
_entity_poly.type
_entity_poly.pdbx_seq_one_letter_code
_entity_poly.pdbx_strand_id
1 'polypeptide(L)'
;MRGGGGNPSGNYKNPCLTMHQPWASLLVHGIKRIEGRSWPSPIRGRLWIHAASKVPDEATIKAMEDFYREIYAVNGITDLKFPEHYPISRLLGCIEVVGCVRGEELPRWEMVPEGVRLEGQTDFCWLCEQPQKLLIPFEMRGYQRVYNLEKKIYEAAVRGLVSVEGPLPVKFPLPNPQDPFSLKPGSISVQFPKSKASDIEKSSSLSAAIAGARAAATQFTKKDENLSMVIPNGTPDTVRTDQSTSKSLKEDAMLDTNINERSSNDGTLVSNDKEQSFLPKCEASSSRNKTPAGVERGGPHKIFAASLRGLKPS
;
A
#
# COMPACT_ATOMS: atom_id res chain seq x y z
N MET A 1 6.29 31.25 27.11
CA MET A 1 7.25 30.51 26.25
C MET A 1 6.87 29.03 26.22
N ARG A 2 6.88 28.45 25.01
CA ARG A 2 6.80 27.01 24.66
C ARG A 2 5.47 26.29 24.93
N GLY A 3 4.47 26.61 24.11
CA GLY A 3 3.45 25.63 23.73
C GLY A 3 4.06 24.64 22.74
N GLY A 4 4.28 23.40 23.17
CA GLY A 4 4.72 22.32 22.31
C GLY A 4 3.60 21.91 21.36
N GLY A 5 3.62 22.46 20.15
CA GLY A 5 2.82 21.94 19.04
C GLY A 5 3.32 20.54 18.67
N GLY A 6 2.72 19.52 19.28
CA GLY A 6 2.93 18.13 18.91
C GLY A 6 2.49 17.93 17.46
N ASN A 7 3.40 17.39 16.65
CA ASN A 7 3.12 17.03 15.26
C ASN A 7 1.92 16.05 15.23
N PRO A 8 0.82 16.34 14.50
CA PRO A 8 -0.33 15.44 14.44
C PRO A 8 -0.03 14.15 13.64
N SER A 9 1.10 14.10 12.94
CA SER A 9 1.64 12.87 12.38
C SER A 9 2.19 12.01 13.51
N GLY A 10 1.68 10.78 13.67
CA GLY A 10 2.35 9.76 14.48
C GLY A 10 3.83 9.63 14.12
N ASN A 11 4.63 8.94 14.95
CA ASN A 11 6.08 8.78 14.78
C ASN A 11 6.44 7.90 13.55
N TYR A 12 6.04 8.34 12.35
CA TYR A 12 6.22 7.69 11.08
C TYR A 12 7.50 8.21 10.43
N LYS A 13 8.50 7.35 10.34
CA LYS A 13 9.78 7.66 9.67
C LYS A 13 9.75 7.19 8.23
N ASN A 14 9.30 5.95 8.01
CA ASN A 14 9.21 5.31 6.70
C ASN A 14 7.84 4.61 6.61
N PRO A 15 6.73 5.37 6.54
CA PRO A 15 5.40 4.80 6.60
C PRO A 15 5.14 3.90 5.40
N CYS A 16 4.46 2.79 5.65
CA CYS A 16 4.04 1.80 4.67
C CYS A 16 2.58 1.44 4.92
N LEU A 17 1.85 1.19 3.85
CA LEU A 17 0.48 0.72 3.87
C LEU A 17 0.39 -0.59 3.10
N THR A 18 -0.17 -1.61 3.75
CA THR A 18 -0.55 -2.85 3.07
C THR A 18 -1.96 -2.70 2.49
N MET A 19 -2.13 -3.07 1.22
CA MET A 19 -3.43 -3.06 0.54
C MET A 19 -3.57 -4.26 -0.41
N HIS A 20 -4.81 -4.63 -0.71
CA HIS A 20 -5.09 -5.78 -1.56
C HIS A 20 -4.76 -5.50 -3.03
N GLN A 21 -4.47 -6.58 -3.76
CA GLN A 21 -4.46 -6.51 -5.22
C GLN A 21 -5.88 -6.51 -5.79
N PRO A 22 -6.11 -5.86 -6.95
CA PRO A 22 -5.12 -5.23 -7.83
C PRO A 22 -4.73 -3.78 -7.44
N TRP A 23 -5.39 -3.18 -6.45
CA TRP A 23 -5.20 -1.77 -6.09
C TRP A 23 -3.75 -1.40 -5.76
N ALA A 24 -3.00 -2.28 -5.09
CA ALA A 24 -1.59 -2.05 -4.76
C ALA A 24 -0.74 -1.78 -6.00
N SER A 25 -0.82 -2.66 -7.01
CA SER A 25 -0.09 -2.47 -8.26
C SER A 25 -0.61 -1.26 -9.04
N LEU A 26 -1.93 -1.09 -9.14
CA LEU A 26 -2.51 0.04 -9.87
C LEU A 26 -2.05 1.39 -9.32
N LEU A 27 -1.84 1.49 -8.00
CA LEU A 27 -1.36 2.70 -7.32
C LEU A 27 0.11 3.01 -7.65
N VAL A 28 1.01 2.03 -7.51
CA VAL A 28 2.45 2.24 -7.83
C VAL A 28 2.73 2.33 -9.34
N HIS A 29 1.80 1.87 -10.18
CA HIS A 29 1.85 2.07 -11.63
C HIS A 29 1.25 3.42 -12.07
N GLY A 30 0.75 4.24 -11.14
CA GLY A 30 0.18 5.55 -11.45
C GLY A 30 -1.16 5.52 -12.18
N ILE A 31 -1.83 4.37 -12.20
CA ILE A 31 -3.16 4.21 -12.79
C ILE A 31 -4.21 4.67 -11.78
N LYS A 32 -4.10 4.19 -10.54
CA LYS A 32 -4.89 4.63 -9.39
C LYS A 32 -4.25 5.88 -8.77
N ARG A 33 -5.05 6.90 -8.51
CA ARG A 33 -4.59 8.22 -8.01
C ARG A 33 -5.19 8.58 -6.66
N ILE A 34 -6.25 7.87 -6.26
CA ILE A 34 -6.92 8.08 -4.98
C ILE A 34 -6.91 6.79 -4.20
N GLU A 35 -6.35 6.80 -2.99
CA GLU A 35 -6.48 5.69 -2.04
C GLU A 35 -7.69 5.91 -1.13
N GLY A 36 -8.59 4.93 -1.08
CA GLY A 36 -9.86 5.04 -0.38
C GLY A 36 -9.85 4.34 0.98
N ARG A 37 -10.27 5.02 2.05
CA ARG A 37 -10.33 4.48 3.41
C ARG A 37 -11.56 4.98 4.17
N SER A 38 -11.94 4.25 5.22
CA SER A 38 -12.96 4.68 6.20
C SER A 38 -12.42 5.67 7.23
N TRP A 39 -11.16 6.07 7.13
CA TRP A 39 -10.47 6.94 8.08
C TRP A 39 -9.51 7.90 7.35
N PRO A 40 -9.27 9.10 7.90
CA PRO A 40 -8.45 10.13 7.26
C PRO A 40 -6.95 9.74 7.24
N SER A 41 -6.20 10.25 6.27
CA SER A 41 -4.75 9.97 6.21
C SER A 41 -4.04 10.45 7.48
N PRO A 42 -3.22 9.60 8.13
CA PRO A 42 -2.49 9.98 9.34
C PRO A 42 -1.14 10.65 8.99
N ILE A 43 -0.82 10.73 7.70
CA ILE A 43 0.48 11.16 7.15
C ILE A 43 0.29 12.03 5.90
N ARG A 44 1.33 12.81 5.60
CA ARG A 44 1.58 13.41 4.29
C ARG A 44 3.03 13.16 3.88
N GLY A 45 3.28 13.18 2.59
CA GLY A 45 4.57 12.82 2.01
C GLY A 45 4.63 11.35 1.59
N ARG A 46 5.83 10.80 1.48
CA ARG A 46 6.08 9.45 0.96
C ARG A 46 5.33 8.38 1.78
N LEU A 47 4.63 7.50 1.08
CA LEU A 47 4.01 6.29 1.62
C LEU A 47 4.45 5.09 0.79
N TRP A 48 5.06 4.11 1.44
CA TRP A 48 5.40 2.83 0.82
C TRP A 48 4.17 1.94 0.65
N ILE A 49 4.10 1.21 -0.45
CA ILE A 49 2.96 0.36 -0.80
C ILE A 49 3.39 -1.09 -0.81
N HIS A 50 2.77 -1.87 0.07
CA HIS A 50 2.92 -3.31 0.16
C HIS A 50 1.64 -4.01 -0.33
N ALA A 51 1.80 -5.03 -1.16
CA ALA A 51 0.69 -5.87 -1.60
C ALA A 51 0.39 -6.94 -0.55
N ALA A 52 -0.86 -7.01 -0.11
CA ALA A 52 -1.35 -8.02 0.82
C ALA A 52 -1.18 -9.45 0.25
N SER A 53 -1.32 -10.45 1.14
CA SER A 53 -1.09 -11.86 0.79
C SER A 53 -2.27 -12.56 0.09
N LYS A 54 -3.48 -11.99 0.13
CA LYS A 54 -4.63 -12.58 -0.57
C LYS A 54 -4.42 -12.44 -2.08
N VAL A 55 -4.42 -13.58 -2.78
CA VAL A 55 -4.44 -13.65 -4.24
C VAL A 55 -5.71 -12.95 -4.76
N PRO A 56 -5.60 -12.02 -5.71
CA PRO A 56 -6.76 -11.38 -6.31
C PRO A 56 -7.50 -12.35 -7.24
N ASP A 57 -8.83 -12.40 -7.13
CA ASP A 57 -9.65 -13.20 -8.03
C ASP A 57 -9.63 -12.57 -9.44
N GLU A 58 -9.64 -13.37 -10.50
CA GLU A 58 -9.61 -12.89 -11.90
C GLU A 58 -10.77 -11.92 -12.19
N ALA A 59 -11.96 -12.21 -11.68
CA ALA A 59 -13.11 -11.33 -11.79
C ALA A 59 -12.89 -9.97 -11.12
N THR A 60 -12.15 -9.93 -10.00
CA THR A 60 -11.78 -8.70 -9.30
C THR A 60 -10.79 -7.89 -10.13
N ILE A 61 -9.78 -8.53 -10.71
CA ILE A 61 -8.82 -7.89 -11.61
C ILE A 61 -9.58 -7.27 -12.78
N LYS A 62 -10.37 -8.09 -13.49
CA LYS A 62 -11.14 -7.64 -14.65
C LYS A 62 -12.07 -6.47 -14.32
N ALA A 63 -12.83 -6.55 -13.22
CA ALA A 63 -13.73 -5.48 -12.80
C ALA A 63 -12.99 -4.16 -12.54
N MET A 64 -11.80 -4.23 -11.93
CA MET A 64 -10.99 -3.04 -11.68
C MET A 64 -10.32 -2.49 -12.95
N GLU A 65 -9.86 -3.35 -13.86
CA GLU A 65 -9.32 -2.93 -15.15
C GLU A 65 -10.39 -2.29 -16.02
N ASP A 66 -11.60 -2.87 -16.09
CA ASP A 66 -12.74 -2.30 -16.80
C ASP A 66 -13.13 -0.94 -16.19
N PHE A 67 -13.20 -0.85 -14.86
CA PHE A 67 -13.44 0.42 -14.16
C PHE A 67 -12.41 1.50 -14.54
N TYR A 68 -11.11 1.18 -14.48
CA TYR A 68 -10.09 2.15 -14.84
C TYR A 68 -10.14 2.50 -16.33
N ARG A 69 -10.45 1.55 -17.21
CA ARG A 69 -10.60 1.82 -18.65
C ARG A 69 -11.73 2.83 -18.90
N GLU A 70 -12.88 2.65 -18.27
CA GLU A 70 -14.03 3.56 -18.44
C GLU A 70 -13.75 4.95 -17.87
N ILE A 71 -13.19 5.08 -16.66
CA ILE A 71 -12.93 6.42 -16.09
C ILE A 71 -11.84 7.18 -16.86
N TYR A 72 -10.84 6.49 -17.43
CA TYR A 72 -9.83 7.12 -18.28
C TYR A 72 -10.43 7.51 -19.65
N ALA A 73 -11.37 6.72 -20.19
CA ALA A 73 -12.06 7.04 -21.44
C ALA A 73 -12.90 8.32 -21.33
N VAL A 74 -13.47 8.62 -20.15
CA VAL A 74 -14.13 9.92 -19.88
C VAL A 74 -13.17 11.11 -20.07
N ASN A 75 -11.87 10.91 -19.86
CA ASN A 75 -10.82 11.90 -20.15
C ASN A 75 -10.17 11.73 -21.54
N GLY A 76 -10.77 10.93 -22.44
CA GLY A 76 -10.29 10.71 -23.81
C GLY A 76 -9.13 9.71 -23.93
N ILE A 77 -8.79 8.99 -22.86
CA ILE A 77 -7.69 8.02 -22.85
C ILE A 77 -8.27 6.61 -23.02
N THR A 78 -8.06 6.01 -24.19
CA THR A 78 -8.60 4.68 -24.53
C THR A 78 -7.54 3.58 -24.57
N ASP A 79 -6.29 3.91 -24.89
CA ASP A 79 -5.14 2.98 -24.86
C ASP A 79 -4.50 2.91 -23.46
N LEU A 80 -5.24 2.34 -22.51
CA LEU A 80 -4.77 2.12 -21.15
C LEU A 80 -4.12 0.74 -20.99
N LYS A 81 -2.84 0.73 -20.62
CA LYS A 81 -2.06 -0.49 -20.35
C LYS A 81 -2.03 -0.82 -18.87
N PHE A 82 -2.32 -2.07 -18.54
CA PHE A 82 -2.32 -2.59 -17.18
C PHE A 82 -1.06 -3.41 -16.89
N PRO A 83 -0.67 -3.57 -15.61
CA PRO A 83 0.40 -4.49 -15.23
C PRO A 83 0.06 -5.93 -15.65
N GLU A 84 1.01 -6.64 -16.23
CA GLU A 84 0.84 -8.06 -16.60
C GLU A 84 0.67 -8.97 -15.38
N HIS A 85 1.21 -8.55 -14.23
CA HIS A 85 1.24 -9.34 -12.99
C HIS A 85 0.90 -8.50 -11.77
N TYR A 86 0.20 -9.12 -10.82
CA TYR A 86 -0.21 -8.53 -9.55
C TYR A 86 0.43 -9.30 -8.37
N PRO A 87 1.72 -9.07 -8.07
CA PRO A 87 2.44 -9.82 -7.04
C PRO A 87 1.84 -9.59 -5.64
N ILE A 88 1.79 -10.64 -4.83
CA ILE A 88 1.31 -10.62 -3.45
C ILE A 88 2.46 -10.68 -2.45
N SER A 89 2.22 -10.28 -1.20
CA SER A 89 3.20 -10.34 -0.09
C SER A 89 4.53 -9.63 -0.38
N ARG A 90 4.48 -8.55 -1.18
CA ARG A 90 5.67 -7.83 -1.61
C ARG A 90 5.55 -6.32 -1.43
N LEU A 91 6.64 -5.69 -1.04
CA LEU A 91 6.81 -4.25 -1.15
C LEU A 91 6.98 -3.90 -2.63
N LEU A 92 6.10 -3.05 -3.16
CA LEU A 92 6.04 -2.79 -4.60
C LEU A 92 6.71 -1.47 -4.99
N GLY A 93 6.71 -0.48 -4.10
CA GLY A 93 7.11 0.89 -4.42
C GLY A 93 6.57 1.88 -3.41
N CYS A 94 6.47 3.14 -3.82
CA CYS A 94 5.89 4.20 -3.01
C CYS A 94 5.16 5.24 -3.86
N ILE A 95 4.28 5.98 -3.19
CA ILE A 95 3.63 7.18 -3.72
C ILE A 95 3.87 8.33 -2.75
N GLU A 96 3.45 9.53 -3.11
CA GLU A 96 3.37 10.69 -2.23
C GLU A 96 1.91 10.99 -1.87
N VAL A 97 1.55 10.95 -0.58
CA VAL A 97 0.25 11.41 -0.11
C VAL A 97 0.31 12.92 0.09
N VAL A 98 -0.32 13.68 -0.81
CA VAL A 98 -0.29 15.16 -0.76
C VAL A 98 -1.43 15.74 0.08
N GLY A 99 -2.49 14.96 0.31
CA GLY A 99 -3.69 15.45 0.97
C GLY A 99 -4.71 14.37 1.27
N CYS A 100 -5.78 14.77 1.95
CA CYS A 100 -6.94 13.93 2.20
C CYS A 100 -8.19 14.80 2.11
N VAL A 101 -9.17 14.35 1.33
CA VAL A 101 -10.50 14.97 1.23
C VAL A 101 -11.58 13.94 1.54
N ARG A 102 -12.82 14.37 1.76
CA ARG A 102 -13.95 13.45 1.86
C ARG A 102 -14.40 13.00 0.47
N GLY A 103 -14.94 11.79 0.37
CA GLY A 103 -15.40 11.22 -0.90
C GLY A 103 -16.44 12.11 -1.60
N GLU A 104 -17.36 12.72 -0.84
CA GLU A 104 -18.39 13.60 -1.41
C GLU A 104 -17.87 14.97 -1.89
N GLU A 105 -16.61 15.31 -1.59
CA GLU A 105 -15.97 16.52 -2.08
C GLU A 105 -15.42 16.37 -3.50
N LEU A 106 -14.96 15.17 -3.87
CA LEU A 106 -14.31 14.92 -5.15
C LEU A 106 -15.19 15.26 -6.36
N PRO A 107 -16.48 14.86 -6.43
CA PRO A 107 -17.32 15.20 -7.57
C PRO A 107 -17.48 16.72 -7.81
N ARG A 108 -17.34 17.53 -6.75
CA ARG A 108 -17.49 19.00 -6.79
C ARG A 108 -16.20 19.73 -7.17
N TRP A 109 -15.09 18.99 -7.27
CA TRP A 109 -13.79 19.59 -7.46
C TRP A 109 -13.43 19.71 -8.94
N GLU A 110 -14.07 20.65 -9.64
CA GLU A 110 -14.02 20.79 -11.10
C GLU A 110 -12.61 20.93 -11.69
N MET A 111 -11.65 21.44 -10.91
CA MET A 111 -10.24 21.53 -11.31
C MET A 111 -9.54 20.17 -11.44
N VAL A 112 -10.13 19.11 -10.88
CA VAL A 112 -9.62 17.74 -10.95
C VAL A 112 -10.28 17.01 -12.13
N PRO A 113 -9.51 16.31 -12.99
CA PRO A 113 -10.04 15.60 -14.14
C PRO A 113 -11.19 14.66 -13.77
N GLU A 114 -12.21 14.59 -14.62
CA GLU A 114 -13.44 13.84 -14.32
C GLU A 114 -13.21 12.38 -13.93
N GLY A 115 -12.38 11.64 -14.66
CA GLY A 115 -12.07 10.24 -14.32
C GLY A 115 -11.45 10.08 -12.94
N VAL A 116 -10.63 11.05 -12.49
CA VAL A 116 -10.01 11.05 -11.15
C VAL A 116 -11.08 11.25 -10.08
N ARG A 117 -12.04 12.15 -10.31
CA ARG A 117 -13.15 12.41 -9.37
C ARG A 117 -14.01 11.16 -9.14
N LEU A 118 -14.12 10.28 -10.14
CA LEU A 118 -14.87 9.02 -10.07
C LEU A 118 -14.15 7.90 -9.28
N GLU A 119 -12.86 8.06 -8.96
CA GLU A 119 -12.13 7.09 -8.10
C GLU A 119 -12.57 7.16 -6.63
N GLY A 120 -13.15 8.29 -6.20
CA GLY A 120 -13.61 8.51 -4.84
C GLY A 120 -14.87 7.72 -4.50
N GLN A 121 -14.70 6.48 -4.06
CA GLN A 121 -15.82 5.59 -3.71
C GLN A 121 -15.94 5.29 -2.20
N THR A 122 -15.14 5.97 -1.37
CA THR A 122 -15.07 5.79 0.08
C THR A 122 -15.11 7.12 0.82
N ASP A 123 -15.36 7.08 2.13
CA ASP A 123 -15.51 8.27 2.98
C ASP A 123 -14.31 9.21 2.95
N PHE A 124 -13.09 8.67 3.06
CA PHE A 124 -11.85 9.44 3.00
C PHE A 124 -11.03 9.02 1.79
N CYS A 125 -10.61 10.02 1.03
CA CYS A 125 -9.88 9.88 -0.20
C CYS A 125 -8.50 10.52 -0.03
N TRP A 126 -7.48 9.66 0.07
CA TRP A 126 -6.09 10.08 0.15
C TRP A 126 -5.58 10.37 -1.25
N LEU A 127 -5.07 11.57 -1.44
CA LEU A 127 -4.64 12.08 -2.74
C LEU A 127 -3.19 11.66 -2.98
N CYS A 128 -2.96 10.84 -3.99
CA CYS A 128 -1.67 10.20 -4.25
C CYS A 128 -1.02 10.75 -5.52
N GLU A 129 0.23 11.19 -5.42
CA GLU A 129 1.05 11.67 -6.53
C GLU A 129 2.38 10.92 -6.60
N GLN A 130 3.18 11.23 -7.64
CA GLN A 130 4.57 10.77 -7.80
C GLN A 130 4.76 9.26 -7.56
N PRO A 131 4.06 8.40 -8.31
CA PRO A 131 4.25 6.97 -8.18
C PRO A 131 5.66 6.55 -8.58
N GLN A 132 6.26 5.71 -7.75
CA GLN A 132 7.55 5.09 -7.97
C GLN A 132 7.42 3.60 -7.67
N LYS A 133 7.95 2.75 -8.55
CA LYS A 133 7.94 1.30 -8.36
C LYS A 133 9.35 0.78 -8.10
N LEU A 134 9.45 -0.32 -7.37
CA LEU A 134 10.70 -1.06 -7.26
C LEU A 134 10.91 -1.87 -8.52
N LEU A 135 12.13 -1.82 -9.07
CA LEU A 135 12.51 -2.69 -10.19
C LEU A 135 12.34 -4.17 -9.84
N ILE A 136 12.68 -4.52 -8.59
CA ILE A 136 12.51 -5.86 -8.03
C ILE A 136 11.74 -5.71 -6.71
N PRO A 137 10.45 -6.10 -6.67
CA PRO A 137 9.65 -6.05 -5.45
C PRO A 137 10.20 -6.95 -4.34
N PHE A 138 10.27 -6.44 -3.11
CA PHE A 138 10.83 -7.18 -1.98
C PHE A 138 9.79 -8.03 -1.28
N GLU A 139 10.12 -9.29 -1.04
CA GLU A 139 9.28 -10.15 -0.21
C GLU A 139 9.38 -9.74 1.26
N MET A 140 8.24 -9.44 1.86
CA MET A 140 8.16 -9.08 3.28
C MET A 140 6.73 -9.24 3.81
N ARG A 141 6.60 -9.37 5.13
CA ARG A 141 5.30 -9.38 5.80
C ARG A 141 4.68 -7.97 5.80
N GLY A 142 3.40 -7.90 5.47
CA GLY A 142 2.58 -6.71 5.66
C GLY A 142 1.93 -6.65 7.04
N TYR A 143 1.53 -5.44 7.45
CA TYR A 143 0.86 -5.20 8.73
C TYR A 143 -0.41 -4.39 8.52
N GLN A 144 -1.31 -4.46 9.50
CA GLN A 144 -2.54 -3.66 9.50
C GLN A 144 -2.23 -2.18 9.76
N ARG A 145 -3.08 -1.31 9.21
CA ARG A 145 -2.94 0.16 9.27
C ARG A 145 -1.61 0.63 8.66
N VAL A 146 -1.24 1.89 8.90
CA VAL A 146 0.07 2.41 8.49
C VAL A 146 1.10 2.00 9.54
N TYR A 147 2.22 1.46 9.08
CA TYR A 147 3.34 1.00 9.91
C TYR A 147 4.67 1.52 9.37
N ASN A 148 5.74 1.49 10.16
CA ASN A 148 7.07 1.87 9.67
C ASN A 148 7.78 0.66 9.06
N LEU A 149 8.39 0.84 7.88
CA LEU A 149 9.34 -0.13 7.34
C LEU A 149 10.56 -0.26 8.27
N GLU A 150 11.09 -1.48 8.34
CA GLU A 150 12.40 -1.72 8.93
C GLU A 150 13.47 -0.92 8.17
N LYS A 151 14.44 -0.37 8.93
CA LYS A 151 15.48 0.50 8.37
C LYS A 151 16.24 -0.16 7.20
N LYS A 152 16.61 -1.44 7.34
CA LYS A 152 17.33 -2.18 6.29
C LYS A 152 16.51 -2.33 5.01
N ILE A 153 15.23 -2.66 5.14
CA ILE A 153 14.31 -2.79 3.99
C ILE A 153 14.15 -1.44 3.28
N TYR A 154 13.92 -0.37 4.05
CA TYR A 154 13.83 0.98 3.50
C TYR A 154 15.10 1.40 2.75
N GLU A 155 16.28 1.24 3.37
CA GLU A 155 17.56 1.64 2.76
C GLU A 155 17.85 0.88 1.46
N ALA A 156 17.48 -0.40 1.39
CA ALA A 156 17.56 -1.18 0.16
C ALA A 156 16.52 -0.70 -0.87
N ALA A 157 15.29 -0.43 -0.44
CA ALA A 157 14.18 -0.11 -1.32
C ALA A 157 14.39 1.23 -2.04
N VAL A 158 14.88 2.25 -1.32
CA VAL A 158 15.17 3.57 -1.90
C VAL A 158 16.14 3.47 -3.09
N ARG A 159 17.09 2.53 -3.05
CA ARG A 159 18.09 2.33 -4.12
C ARG A 159 17.49 1.66 -5.37
N GLY A 160 16.37 0.95 -5.23
CA GLY A 160 15.72 0.21 -6.31
C GLY A 160 14.52 0.90 -6.94
N LEU A 161 14.22 2.14 -6.55
CA LEU A 161 13.07 2.88 -7.04
C LEU A 161 13.31 3.43 -8.46
N VAL A 162 12.30 3.28 -9.30
CA VAL A 162 12.20 3.94 -10.60
C VAL A 162 10.94 4.78 -10.65
N SER A 163 11.06 5.98 -11.24
CA SER A 163 9.91 6.86 -11.46
C SER A 163 8.93 6.21 -12.43
N VAL A 164 7.63 6.42 -12.21
CA VAL A 164 6.57 5.96 -13.10
C VAL A 164 5.83 7.16 -13.66
N GLU A 165 5.75 7.24 -14.98
CA GLU A 165 4.85 8.16 -15.66
C GLU A 165 3.51 7.44 -15.86
N GLY A 166 2.50 7.85 -15.11
CA GLY A 166 1.15 7.33 -15.24
C GLY A 166 0.48 7.79 -16.56
N PRO A 167 -0.62 7.16 -16.98
CA PRO A 167 -1.31 7.50 -18.23
C PRO A 167 -1.89 8.93 -18.24
N LEU A 168 -2.25 9.44 -17.06
CA LEU A 168 -2.64 10.82 -16.84
C LEU A 168 -2.06 11.28 -15.50
N PRO A 169 -0.83 11.84 -15.47
CA PRO A 169 -0.26 12.39 -14.25
C PRO A 169 -1.12 13.53 -13.72
N VAL A 170 -1.45 13.50 -12.42
CA VAL A 170 -2.29 14.52 -11.78
C VAL A 170 -1.47 15.26 -10.74
N LYS A 171 -1.63 16.58 -10.72
CA LYS A 171 -1.24 17.45 -9.62
C LYS A 171 -2.49 18.01 -8.97
N PHE A 172 -2.73 17.67 -7.72
CA PHE A 172 -3.91 18.12 -7.00
C PHE A 172 -3.76 19.59 -6.62
N PRO A 173 -4.64 20.49 -7.08
CA PRO A 173 -4.51 21.91 -6.81
C PRO A 173 -4.70 22.19 -5.33
N LEU A 174 -3.94 23.11 -4.75
CA LEU A 174 -4.15 23.50 -3.35
C LEU A 174 -5.38 24.42 -3.25
N PRO A 175 -6.35 24.13 -2.38
CA PRO A 175 -7.46 25.03 -2.10
C PRO A 175 -6.95 26.42 -1.69
N ASN A 176 -5.94 26.47 -0.82
CA ASN A 176 -5.24 27.70 -0.49
C ASN A 176 -3.79 27.59 -0.97
N PRO A 177 -3.39 28.29 -2.04
CA PRO A 177 -2.02 28.26 -2.55
C PRO A 177 -0.94 28.70 -1.55
N GLN A 178 -1.31 29.47 -0.53
CA GLN A 178 -0.39 29.92 0.52
C GLN A 178 -0.24 28.91 1.66
N ASP A 179 -1.10 27.89 1.71
CA ASP A 179 -1.05 26.83 2.71
C ASP A 179 -0.82 25.48 2.01
N PRO A 180 0.42 24.96 2.03
CA PRO A 180 0.75 23.65 1.45
C PRO A 180 0.02 22.51 2.17
N PHE A 181 -0.58 22.77 3.35
CA PHE A 181 -1.33 21.80 4.11
C PHE A 181 -2.85 21.91 3.93
N SER A 182 -3.34 22.70 2.97
CA SER A 182 -4.76 23.03 2.80
C SER A 182 -5.65 21.88 2.30
N LEU A 183 -5.08 20.80 1.75
CA LEU A 183 -5.82 19.60 1.29
C LEU A 183 -6.27 18.70 2.44
N LYS A 184 -7.25 19.17 3.22
CA LYS A 184 -7.82 18.47 4.38
C LYS A 184 -9.33 18.20 4.18
N PRO A 185 -9.91 17.22 4.90
CA PRO A 185 -11.35 16.97 4.82
C PRO A 185 -12.17 18.24 5.05
N GLY A 186 -13.13 18.52 4.15
CA GLY A 186 -13.98 19.70 4.14
C GLY A 186 -13.42 20.92 3.40
N SER A 187 -12.15 20.89 2.97
CA SER A 187 -11.49 22.04 2.34
C SER A 187 -12.07 22.44 0.99
N ILE A 188 -12.61 21.50 0.22
CA ILE A 188 -13.17 21.78 -1.12
C ILE A 188 -14.58 22.35 -0.97
N SER A 189 -15.37 21.79 -0.05
CA SER A 189 -16.75 22.24 0.17
C SER A 189 -16.86 23.68 0.65
N VAL A 190 -15.84 24.19 1.36
CA VAL A 190 -15.79 25.59 1.82
C VAL A 190 -15.59 26.55 0.64
N GLN A 191 -14.83 26.15 -0.39
CA GLN A 191 -14.49 27.03 -1.51
C GLN A 191 -15.50 26.99 -2.65
N PHE A 192 -16.17 25.85 -2.83
CA PHE A 192 -17.17 25.65 -3.87
C PHE A 192 -18.53 25.29 -3.24
N PRO A 193 -19.19 26.24 -2.54
CA PRO A 193 -20.52 26.02 -1.98
C PRO A 193 -21.56 25.82 -3.10
N LYS A 194 -22.24 24.66 -3.08
CA LYS A 194 -23.37 24.23 -3.94
C LYS A 194 -23.64 25.10 -5.19
N SER A 195 -22.90 24.86 -6.28
CA SER A 195 -23.52 24.86 -7.60
C SER A 195 -24.25 23.51 -7.76
N LYS A 196 -25.38 23.48 -8.47
CA LYS A 196 -26.14 22.24 -8.75
C LYS A 196 -25.15 21.19 -9.24
N ALA A 197 -25.05 20.05 -8.55
CA ALA A 197 -24.37 18.90 -9.10
C ALA A 197 -25.00 18.67 -10.48
N SER A 198 -24.22 18.85 -11.54
CA SER A 198 -24.65 18.43 -12.85
C SER A 198 -24.91 16.94 -12.72
N ASP A 199 -26.17 16.52 -12.88
CA ASP A 199 -26.53 15.13 -13.05
C ASP A 199 -25.88 14.70 -14.37
N ILE A 200 -24.63 14.26 -14.27
CA ILE A 200 -23.84 13.79 -15.40
C ILE A 200 -24.54 12.52 -15.87
N GLU A 201 -24.99 12.55 -17.12
CA GLU A 201 -25.60 11.41 -17.80
C GLU A 201 -24.49 10.36 -18.04
N LYS A 202 -24.23 9.54 -17.01
CA LYS A 202 -23.24 8.47 -17.09
C LYS A 202 -23.72 7.46 -18.12
N SER A 203 -22.82 7.05 -19.01
CA SER A 203 -23.10 5.92 -19.90
C SER A 203 -23.47 4.69 -19.07
N SER A 204 -24.25 3.79 -19.68
CA SER A 204 -24.59 2.50 -19.07
C SER A 204 -23.32 1.67 -18.77
N SER A 205 -22.30 1.75 -19.63
CA SER A 205 -21.00 1.09 -19.45
C SER A 205 -20.26 1.60 -18.21
N LEU A 206 -20.12 2.92 -18.07
CA LEU A 206 -19.44 3.55 -16.94
C LEU A 206 -20.14 3.24 -15.63
N SER A 207 -21.48 3.28 -15.62
CA SER A 207 -22.28 2.95 -14.45
C SER A 207 -22.10 1.49 -14.03
N ALA A 208 -22.09 0.56 -14.98
CA ALA A 208 -21.84 -0.85 -14.73
C ALA A 208 -20.41 -1.09 -14.20
N ALA A 209 -19.42 -0.40 -14.75
CA ALA A 209 -18.03 -0.53 -14.32
C ALA A 209 -17.81 0.02 -12.90
N ILE A 210 -18.44 1.16 -12.56
CA ILE A 210 -18.46 1.68 -11.17
C ILE A 210 -19.10 0.66 -10.23
N ALA A 211 -20.23 0.05 -10.60
CA ALA A 211 -20.90 -0.96 -9.78
C ALA A 211 -20.02 -2.20 -9.58
N GLY A 212 -19.34 -2.66 -10.65
CA GLY A 212 -18.38 -3.77 -10.60
C GLY A 212 -17.21 -3.50 -9.65
N ALA A 213 -16.61 -2.30 -9.73
CA ALA A 213 -15.55 -1.88 -8.82
C ALA A 213 -16.01 -1.84 -7.35
N ARG A 214 -17.23 -1.36 -7.08
CA ARG A 214 -17.80 -1.36 -5.72
C ARG A 214 -17.97 -2.78 -5.19
N ALA A 215 -18.56 -3.67 -5.99
CA ALA A 215 -18.73 -5.07 -5.61
C ALA A 215 -17.37 -5.72 -5.31
N ALA A 216 -16.37 -5.50 -6.17
CA ALA A 216 -15.00 -5.95 -5.99
C ALA A 216 -14.37 -5.43 -4.69
N ALA A 217 -14.61 -4.18 -4.29
CA ALA A 217 -14.05 -3.64 -3.03
C ALA A 217 -14.67 -4.26 -1.77
N THR A 218 -15.98 -4.54 -1.78
CA THR A 218 -16.71 -5.04 -0.59
C THR A 218 -16.33 -6.45 -0.14
N GLN A 219 -15.67 -7.24 -1.00
CA GLN A 219 -15.31 -8.63 -0.69
C GLN A 219 -14.30 -8.75 0.47
N PHE A 220 -13.56 -7.67 0.78
CA PHE A 220 -12.53 -7.67 1.83
C PHE A 220 -13.07 -7.14 3.17
N THR A 221 -14.16 -6.37 3.16
CA THR A 221 -14.74 -5.77 4.38
C THR A 221 -15.39 -6.81 5.30
N LYS A 222 -16.02 -7.86 4.73
CA LYS A 222 -16.81 -8.84 5.50
C LYS A 222 -15.99 -9.73 6.44
N LYS A 223 -14.66 -9.75 6.34
CA LYS A 223 -13.81 -10.64 7.14
C LYS A 223 -13.22 -9.96 8.38
N ASP A 224 -13.15 -8.63 8.39
CA ASP A 224 -12.64 -7.87 9.54
C ASP A 224 -13.67 -7.73 10.68
N GLU A 225 -14.98 -7.84 10.40
CA GLU A 225 -16.04 -7.80 11.43
C GLU A 225 -16.09 -9.06 12.31
N ASN A 226 -15.54 -10.19 11.87
CA ASN A 226 -15.51 -11.43 12.66
C ASN A 226 -14.39 -11.49 13.70
N LEU A 227 -13.49 -10.51 13.74
CA LEU A 227 -12.40 -10.42 14.74
C LEU A 227 -12.70 -9.43 15.88
N SER A 228 -13.88 -8.81 15.88
CA SER A 228 -14.31 -7.85 16.91
C SER A 228 -15.48 -8.38 17.78
N MET A 229 -15.42 -9.64 18.22
CA MET A 229 -16.29 -10.17 19.27
C MET A 229 -15.44 -10.62 20.46
N VAL A 230 -15.02 -9.68 21.30
CA VAL A 230 -14.60 -9.94 22.69
C VAL A 230 -15.15 -8.83 23.61
N ILE A 231 -16.32 -9.14 24.19
CA ILE A 231 -16.88 -8.84 25.54
C ILE A 231 -17.00 -7.35 26.01
N PRO A 232 -18.18 -6.99 26.56
CA PRO A 232 -18.22 -6.62 27.98
C PRO A 232 -19.13 -7.52 28.84
N ASN A 233 -18.64 -7.81 30.04
CA ASN A 233 -19.32 -8.52 31.13
C ASN A 233 -20.60 -7.81 31.58
N GLY A 234 -21.59 -8.60 31.97
CA GLY A 234 -22.72 -8.15 32.78
C GLY A 234 -23.51 -9.35 33.32
N THR A 235 -23.32 -9.68 34.59
CA THR A 235 -24.21 -10.54 35.39
C THR A 235 -25.62 -9.93 35.46
N PRO A 236 -26.67 -10.77 35.50
CA PRO A 236 -27.50 -10.77 36.71
C PRO A 236 -28.03 -12.15 37.14
N ASP A 237 -28.31 -12.23 38.45
CA ASP A 237 -28.88 -13.35 39.20
C ASP A 237 -30.37 -13.64 38.92
N THR A 238 -30.71 -14.94 39.00
CA THR A 238 -31.99 -15.60 39.40
C THR A 238 -33.33 -15.25 38.72
N VAL A 239 -34.02 -16.27 38.16
CA VAL A 239 -35.14 -17.05 38.77
C VAL A 239 -35.69 -18.07 37.73
N ARG A 240 -36.15 -19.22 38.26
CA ARG A 240 -36.65 -20.47 37.64
C ARG A 240 -37.87 -20.32 36.70
N THR A 241 -38.09 -21.26 35.76
CA THR A 241 -39.09 -22.37 35.81
C THR A 241 -39.33 -23.05 34.43
N ASP A 242 -39.26 -24.40 34.44
CA ASP A 242 -39.88 -25.49 33.64
C ASP A 242 -39.75 -25.77 32.11
N GLN A 243 -39.21 -26.99 31.87
CA GLN A 243 -39.67 -28.14 31.04
C GLN A 243 -39.86 -28.04 29.51
N SER A 244 -39.10 -28.84 28.75
CA SER A 244 -39.54 -30.17 28.27
C SER A 244 -38.55 -30.86 27.28
N THR A 245 -38.06 -32.03 27.70
CA THR A 245 -37.77 -33.30 27.00
C THR A 245 -37.35 -33.39 25.51
N SER A 246 -36.19 -34.00 25.25
CA SER A 246 -36.02 -35.39 24.72
C SER A 246 -34.53 -35.68 24.40
N LYS A 247 -33.86 -36.54 25.21
CA LYS A 247 -33.53 -37.97 25.00
C LYS A 247 -32.43 -38.27 23.97
N SER A 248 -31.25 -38.70 24.48
CA SER A 248 -30.59 -40.01 24.23
C SER A 248 -29.07 -39.87 24.54
N LEU A 249 -28.57 -40.29 25.71
CA LEU A 249 -27.89 -41.59 26.00
C LEU A 249 -26.67 -41.85 25.10
N LYS A 250 -25.46 -42.24 25.56
CA LYS A 250 -24.89 -42.73 26.84
C LYS A 250 -23.35 -42.85 26.60
N GLU A 251 -22.49 -42.49 27.56
CA GLU A 251 -21.61 -43.41 28.38
C GLU A 251 -20.59 -44.21 27.52
N ASP A 252 -19.28 -44.28 27.75
CA ASP A 252 -18.47 -44.52 28.96
C ASP A 252 -16.99 -44.17 28.66
N ALA A 253 -16.23 -43.49 29.53
CA ALA A 253 -15.46 -43.97 30.69
C ALA A 253 -13.98 -44.31 30.39
N MET A 254 -13.16 -43.92 31.38
CA MET A 254 -11.69 -43.87 31.44
C MET A 254 -10.98 -45.23 31.33
N LEU A 255 -9.69 -45.18 30.97
CA LEU A 255 -8.69 -46.01 31.66
C LEU A 255 -7.29 -45.38 31.65
N ASP A 256 -6.71 -45.38 32.86
CA ASP A 256 -5.35 -45.02 33.24
C ASP A 256 -4.27 -45.86 32.55
N THR A 257 -3.06 -45.31 32.37
CA THR A 257 -1.87 -45.82 33.10
C THR A 257 -0.65 -44.89 32.98
N ASN A 258 -0.05 -44.63 34.14
CA ASN A 258 1.27 -44.04 34.37
C ASN A 258 2.40 -44.93 33.82
N ILE A 259 3.46 -44.31 33.28
CA ILE A 259 4.84 -44.74 33.53
C ILE A 259 5.69 -43.50 33.87
N ASN A 260 6.20 -43.52 35.10
CA ASN A 260 7.26 -42.66 35.64
C ASN A 260 8.63 -43.13 35.14
N GLU A 261 9.57 -42.18 35.05
CA GLU A 261 11.03 -42.26 35.34
C GLU A 261 11.84 -41.51 34.27
N ARG A 262 12.92 -40.78 34.59
CA ARG A 262 13.44 -40.16 35.81
C ARG A 262 14.55 -39.20 35.33
N SER A 263 14.69 -38.08 36.01
CA SER A 263 15.86 -37.20 36.16
C SER A 263 17.15 -37.50 35.37
N SER A 264 17.82 -36.46 34.86
CA SER A 264 18.87 -35.75 35.64
C SER A 264 19.41 -34.54 34.88
N ASN A 265 19.46 -33.41 35.59
CA ASN A 265 20.34 -32.27 35.33
C ASN A 265 21.81 -32.70 35.43
N ASP A 266 22.69 -32.04 34.66
CA ASP A 266 23.85 -31.39 35.25
C ASP A 266 24.27 -30.18 34.39
N GLY A 267 24.69 -29.12 35.07
CA GLY A 267 25.20 -27.88 34.50
C GLY A 267 26.71 -27.78 34.62
N THR A 268 27.19 -26.53 34.65
CA THR A 268 28.58 -26.05 34.87
C THR A 268 29.33 -25.74 33.56
N LEU A 269 30.14 -24.68 33.37
CA LEU A 269 30.26 -23.26 33.81
C LEU A 269 31.61 -22.76 33.20
N VAL A 270 31.71 -21.46 32.87
CA VAL A 270 32.96 -20.65 32.65
C VAL A 270 33.67 -20.88 31.29
N SER A 271 34.08 -19.88 30.49
CA SER A 271 34.95 -18.72 30.79
C SER A 271 34.76 -17.49 29.88
N ASN A 272 35.12 -16.34 30.44
CA ASN A 272 35.32 -15.02 29.81
C ASN A 272 36.50 -14.99 28.84
N ASP A 273 36.48 -14.03 27.90
CA ASP A 273 37.64 -13.19 27.59
C ASP A 273 37.23 -11.81 27.04
N LYS A 274 38.01 -10.79 27.44
CA LYS A 274 37.94 -9.35 27.10
C LYS A 274 39.05 -9.00 26.11
N GLU A 275 38.80 -8.02 25.22
CA GLU A 275 39.71 -6.95 24.76
C GLU A 275 38.92 -6.12 23.72
N GLN A 276 38.63 -4.80 23.79
CA GLN A 276 39.31 -3.52 24.04
C GLN A 276 40.12 -2.93 22.87
N SER A 277 39.66 -1.74 22.39
CA SER A 277 40.37 -0.64 21.69
C SER A 277 40.84 -0.87 20.22
N PHE A 278 40.83 0.06 19.25
CA PHE A 278 41.17 1.50 19.22
C PHE A 278 40.49 2.24 18.03
N LEU A 279 40.22 3.53 18.21
CA LEU A 279 40.15 4.56 17.16
C LEU A 279 41.55 5.19 16.97
N PRO A 280 41.83 5.82 15.82
CA PRO A 280 42.09 7.25 15.89
C PRO A 280 41.43 8.09 14.78
N LYS A 281 41.57 9.40 14.96
CA LYS A 281 40.90 10.55 14.36
C LYS A 281 41.84 11.25 13.35
N CYS A 282 41.25 12.08 12.46
CA CYS A 282 41.81 13.32 11.88
C CYS A 282 42.93 13.14 10.81
N GLU A 283 43.13 13.93 9.74
CA GLU A 283 42.78 15.31 9.35
C GLU A 283 42.64 15.48 7.82
N ALA A 284 42.32 16.72 7.44
CA ALA A 284 42.01 17.31 6.14
C ALA A 284 43.20 17.56 5.18
N SER A 285 42.84 18.26 4.07
CA SER A 285 43.65 18.88 3.00
C SER A 285 43.86 17.97 1.77
N SER A 286 43.89 18.41 0.51
CA SER A 286 43.71 19.66 -0.24
C SER A 286 44.04 19.35 -1.73
N SER A 287 43.65 20.24 -2.66
CA SER A 287 43.98 20.32 -4.11
C SER A 287 43.12 19.45 -5.05
N ARG A 288 42.31 19.99 -5.97
CA ARG A 288 42.58 20.84 -7.16
C ARG A 288 43.66 20.27 -8.08
N ASN A 289 43.27 19.63 -9.20
CA ASN A 289 43.26 20.28 -10.53
C ASN A 289 42.98 19.29 -11.69
N LYS A 290 42.10 19.76 -12.58
CA LYS A 290 42.16 19.76 -14.06
C LYS A 290 42.32 18.45 -14.85
N THR A 291 41.31 18.25 -15.68
CA THR A 291 41.28 17.63 -17.02
C THR A 291 42.50 17.93 -17.89
N PRO A 292 42.81 17.01 -18.82
CA PRO A 292 42.82 17.41 -20.22
C PRO A 292 42.11 16.42 -21.16
N ALA A 293 41.68 16.97 -22.29
CA ALA A 293 40.98 16.30 -23.38
C ALA A 293 41.91 15.49 -24.31
N GLY A 294 41.37 14.37 -24.80
CA GLY A 294 41.40 13.89 -26.19
C GLY A 294 42.72 13.54 -26.86
N VAL A 295 42.90 12.25 -27.20
CA VAL A 295 43.44 11.76 -28.50
C VAL A 295 42.86 10.35 -28.78
N GLU A 296 42.23 10.18 -29.94
CA GLU A 296 41.88 8.88 -30.54
C GLU A 296 43.11 8.13 -31.08
N ARG A 297 43.12 6.79 -31.02
CA ARG A 297 43.33 5.85 -32.15
C ARG A 297 43.55 4.40 -31.68
N GLY A 298 42.87 3.47 -32.38
CA GLY A 298 43.41 2.18 -32.79
C GLY A 298 43.19 0.97 -31.87
N GLY A 299 42.36 0.02 -32.31
CA GLY A 299 42.19 -1.33 -31.71
C GLY A 299 43.43 -2.25 -31.83
N PRO A 300 43.33 -3.56 -31.49
CA PRO A 300 42.43 -4.47 -32.19
C PRO A 300 41.63 -5.47 -31.31
N HIS A 301 40.53 -5.97 -31.90
CA HIS A 301 39.68 -7.08 -31.47
C HIS A 301 40.33 -8.46 -31.66
N LYS A 302 39.95 -9.42 -30.78
CA LYS A 302 39.82 -10.91 -30.94
C LYS A 302 39.86 -11.54 -29.52
N ILE A 303 39.05 -12.48 -29.01
CA ILE A 303 38.17 -13.58 -29.47
C ILE A 303 37.16 -13.80 -28.30
N PHE A 304 35.84 -14.02 -28.48
CA PHE A 304 35.20 -15.35 -28.61
C PHE A 304 33.72 -15.20 -28.99
N ALA A 305 33.31 -15.90 -30.06
CA ALA A 305 31.93 -16.15 -30.44
C ALA A 305 31.78 -17.61 -30.91
N ALA A 306 30.81 -18.33 -30.34
CA ALA A 306 30.12 -19.52 -30.87
C ALA A 306 28.91 -19.73 -29.93
N SER A 307 27.65 -19.85 -30.35
CA SER A 307 27.13 -20.80 -31.35
C SER A 307 25.94 -20.23 -32.14
N LEU A 308 25.90 -20.59 -33.43
CA LEU A 308 24.81 -20.35 -34.37
C LEU A 308 23.87 -21.56 -34.44
N ARG A 309 22.58 -21.29 -34.22
CA ARG A 309 21.48 -21.52 -35.17
C ARG A 309 21.61 -22.74 -36.11
N GLY A 310 20.78 -23.75 -35.87
CA GLY A 310 20.32 -24.71 -36.88
C GLY A 310 18.89 -24.41 -37.29
N LEU A 311 18.71 -23.76 -38.45
CA LEU A 311 17.49 -23.78 -39.25
C LEU A 311 17.91 -24.15 -40.67
N LYS A 312 17.25 -25.14 -41.27
CA LYS A 312 17.16 -25.26 -42.73
C LYS A 312 15.73 -25.66 -43.11
N PRO A 313 15.19 -25.07 -44.20
CA PRO A 313 13.85 -25.35 -44.70
C PRO A 313 13.86 -26.43 -45.78
N SER A 314 12.74 -27.15 -45.88
CA SER A 314 12.17 -27.77 -47.09
C SER A 314 10.72 -28.12 -46.81
#